data_AF-A0A925T1R3-F1
#
_entry.id   AF-A0A925T1R3-F1
#
_cell.length_a   1.000
_cell.length_b   1.000
_cell.length_c   1.000
_cell.angle_alpha   90.00
_cell.angle_beta   90.00
_cell.angle_gamma   90.00
#
_symmetry.space_group_name_H-M   'P 1'
#
loop_
_entity.id
_entity.type
_entity.pdbx_description
1 polymer ?
#
loop_
_entity_poly.entity_id
_entity_poly.type
_entity_poly.pdbx_seq_one_letter_code
_entity_poly.pdbx_strand_id
1 'polypeptide(L)'
;MQPLLNLAIKAARRAGDIIVRAIPRLEAVAVHSKGRNDYVSEVDRAAEADIIETIRRLYPDHAFLAEESGASGDSDVVWIIDPLDGTTNFLHNFPTFAVSIAAQVRGRIEHAVVFDPMRQELFTASRGEGAQCDGRKMRVSKQTTLEGSLIATGFPFREDS
;
A
#
# COMPACT_ATOMS: atom_id res chain seq x y z
N MET A 1 -21.25 1.39 0.43
CA MET A 1 -19.79 1.54 0.36
C MET A 1 -19.48 2.58 -0.72
N GLN A 2 -18.60 3.55 -0.45
CA GLN A 2 -18.33 4.68 -1.34
C GLN A 2 -17.61 4.22 -2.63
N PRO A 3 -17.91 4.79 -3.83
CA PRO A 3 -17.35 4.33 -5.10
C PRO A 3 -15.81 4.35 -5.15
N LEU A 4 -15.17 5.40 -4.64
CA LEU A 4 -13.72 5.54 -4.62
C LEU A 4 -13.07 4.49 -3.70
N LEU A 5 -13.65 4.24 -2.52
CA LEU A 5 -13.13 3.22 -1.60
C LEU A 5 -13.20 1.82 -2.25
N ASN A 6 -14.31 1.46 -2.88
CA ASN A 6 -14.43 0.17 -3.58
C ASN A 6 -13.37 0.00 -4.67
N LEU A 7 -13.07 1.08 -5.38
CA LEU A 7 -12.05 1.08 -6.42
C LEU A 7 -10.64 0.90 -5.83
N ALA A 8 -10.30 1.61 -4.75
CA ALA A 8 -9.04 1.42 -4.04
C ALA A 8 -8.89 -0.02 -3.51
N ILE A 9 -9.96 -0.61 -2.94
CA ILE A 9 -9.95 -2.00 -2.48
C ILE A 9 -9.65 -2.96 -3.65
N LYS A 10 -10.30 -2.75 -4.79
CA LYS A 10 -10.07 -3.56 -5.99
C LYS A 10 -8.63 -3.44 -6.49
N ALA A 11 -8.10 -2.23 -6.56
CA ALA A 11 -6.72 -1.98 -6.98
C ALA A 11 -5.71 -2.62 -6.02
N ALA A 12 -5.87 -2.42 -4.71
CA ALA A 12 -4.99 -2.99 -3.68
C ALA A 12 -4.93 -4.52 -3.74
N ARG A 13 -6.09 -5.19 -3.92
CA ARG A 13 -6.13 -6.65 -4.04
C ARG A 13 -5.39 -7.17 -5.28
N ARG A 14 -5.56 -6.51 -6.43
CA ARG A 14 -4.86 -6.89 -7.67
C ARG A 14 -3.35 -6.70 -7.55
N ALA A 15 -2.91 -5.59 -6.97
CA ALA A 15 -1.50 -5.35 -6.66
C ALA A 15 -0.95 -6.42 -5.72
N GLY A 16 -1.68 -6.75 -4.65
CA GLY A 16 -1.33 -7.83 -3.73
C GLY A 16 -1.16 -9.19 -4.43
N ASP A 17 -2.03 -9.51 -5.39
CA ASP A 17 -1.90 -10.74 -6.19
C ASP A 17 -0.61 -10.76 -7.03
N ILE A 18 -0.19 -9.62 -7.58
CA ILE A 18 1.07 -9.49 -8.34
C ILE A 18 2.25 -9.75 -7.41
N ILE A 19 2.26 -9.11 -6.24
CA ILE A 19 3.34 -9.23 -5.24
C ILE A 19 3.48 -10.67 -4.75
N VAL A 20 2.38 -11.33 -4.39
CA VAL A 20 2.41 -12.72 -3.89
C VAL A 20 2.89 -13.69 -4.96
N ARG A 21 2.50 -13.50 -6.23
CA ARG A 21 2.97 -14.33 -7.34
C ARG A 21 4.47 -14.17 -7.62
N ALA A 22 5.06 -13.05 -7.22
CA ALA A 22 6.48 -12.79 -7.42
C ALA A 22 7.39 -13.52 -6.40
N ILE A 23 6.86 -13.96 -5.25
CA ILE A 23 7.62 -14.57 -4.16
C ILE A 23 8.41 -15.81 -4.59
N PRO A 24 7.82 -16.83 -5.26
CA PRO A 24 8.58 -18.04 -5.62
C PRO A 24 9.76 -17.74 -6.57
N ARG A 25 9.63 -16.72 -7.40
CA ARG A 25 10.68 -16.30 -8.34
C ARG A 25 11.74 -15.44 -7.66
N LEU A 26 11.41 -14.73 -6.58
CA LEU A 26 12.40 -14.04 -5.74
C LEU A 26 13.45 -15.02 -5.18
N GLU A 27 13.02 -16.23 -4.80
CA GLU A 27 13.91 -17.29 -4.35
C GLU A 27 14.87 -17.77 -5.45
N ALA A 28 14.40 -17.82 -6.70
CA ALA A 28 15.22 -18.18 -7.86
C ALA A 28 16.27 -17.12 -8.23
N VAL A 29 15.98 -15.83 -7.97
CA VAL A 29 16.88 -14.69 -8.24
C VAL A 29 17.94 -14.51 -7.14
N ALA A 30 17.90 -15.32 -6.07
CA ALA A 30 18.65 -15.13 -4.83
C ALA A 30 20.20 -15.18 -4.94
N VAL A 31 20.77 -15.51 -6.10
CA VAL A 31 22.22 -15.70 -6.29
C VAL A 31 23.01 -14.40 -6.15
N HIS A 32 22.41 -13.24 -6.44
CA HIS A 32 23.09 -11.94 -6.37
C HIS A 32 22.21 -10.85 -5.76
N SER A 33 22.76 -10.08 -4.79
CA SER A 33 22.04 -8.96 -4.14
C SER A 33 21.56 -7.91 -5.14
N LYS A 34 22.38 -7.53 -6.13
CA LYS A 34 21.96 -6.61 -7.19
C LYS A 34 20.77 -7.14 -7.99
N GLY A 35 20.75 -8.44 -8.30
CA GLY A 35 19.63 -9.09 -8.99
C GLY A 35 18.33 -9.09 -8.18
N ARG A 36 18.41 -9.24 -6.85
CA ARG A 36 17.23 -9.14 -5.97
C ARG A 36 16.64 -7.73 -5.97
N ASN A 37 17.49 -6.71 -5.89
CA ASN A 37 17.06 -5.31 -5.89
C ASN A 37 16.43 -4.89 -7.22
N ASP A 38 17.02 -5.32 -8.34
CA ASP A 38 16.45 -5.07 -9.66
C ASP A 38 15.08 -5.77 -9.81
N TYR A 39 14.96 -7.00 -9.29
CA TYR A 39 13.71 -7.76 -9.34
C TYR A 39 12.61 -7.19 -8.46
N VAL A 40 12.90 -6.75 -7.22
CA VAL A 40 11.87 -6.11 -6.38
C VAL A 40 11.38 -4.82 -7.03
N SER A 41 12.28 -4.02 -7.61
CA SER A 41 11.91 -2.82 -8.36
C SER A 41 10.99 -3.11 -9.55
N GLU A 42 11.12 -4.29 -10.18
CA GLU A 42 10.19 -4.74 -11.23
C GLU A 42 8.80 -5.05 -10.65
N VAL A 43 8.75 -5.71 -9.49
CA VAL A 43 7.50 -6.04 -8.80
C VAL A 43 6.77 -4.79 -8.33
N ASP A 44 7.48 -3.86 -7.69
CA ASP A 44 6.98 -2.54 -7.28
C ASP A 44 6.33 -1.79 -8.44
N ARG A 45 7.05 -1.64 -9.55
CA ARG A 45 6.55 -0.95 -10.75
C ARG A 45 5.37 -1.66 -11.39
N ALA A 46 5.36 -2.99 -11.40
CA ALA A 46 4.25 -3.77 -11.93
C ALA A 46 2.99 -3.61 -11.09
N ALA A 47 3.12 -3.62 -9.76
CA ALA A 47 2.02 -3.38 -8.83
C ALA A 47 1.48 -1.94 -8.96
N GLU A 48 2.37 -0.93 -8.99
CA GLU A 48 1.99 0.47 -9.18
C GLU A 48 1.25 0.69 -10.50
N ALA A 49 1.77 0.13 -11.60
CA ALA A 49 1.15 0.23 -12.92
C ALA A 49 -0.27 -0.36 -12.93
N ASP A 50 -0.48 -1.53 -12.31
CA ASP A 50 -1.82 -2.14 -12.23
C ASP A 50 -2.80 -1.31 -11.37
N ILE A 51 -2.31 -0.70 -10.28
CA ILE A 51 -3.12 0.21 -9.46
C ILE A 51 -3.57 1.41 -10.29
N ILE A 52 -2.61 2.10 -10.93
CA ILE A 52 -2.88 3.28 -11.76
C ILE A 52 -3.82 2.93 -12.90
N GLU A 53 -3.58 1.83 -13.61
CA GLU A 53 -4.43 1.39 -14.71
C GLU A 53 -5.86 1.08 -14.23
N THR A 54 -5.99 0.35 -13.12
CA THR A 54 -7.29 -0.01 -12.54
C THR A 54 -8.11 1.24 -12.21
N ILE A 55 -7.45 2.27 -11.68
CA ILE A 55 -8.10 3.53 -11.32
C ILE A 55 -8.44 4.36 -12.57
N ARG A 56 -7.48 4.57 -13.48
CA ARG A 56 -7.65 5.37 -14.70
C ARG A 56 -8.76 4.86 -15.61
N ARG A 57 -9.01 3.55 -15.63
CA ARG A 57 -10.12 2.95 -16.40
C ARG A 57 -11.50 3.49 -16.01
N LEU A 58 -11.70 3.88 -14.75
CA LEU A 58 -12.97 4.46 -14.27
C LEU A 58 -12.90 5.96 -14.08
N TYR A 59 -11.72 6.49 -13.75
CA TYR A 59 -11.50 7.90 -13.49
C TYR A 59 -10.25 8.39 -14.26
N PRO A 60 -10.38 8.64 -15.58
CA PRO A 60 -9.25 9.01 -16.42
C PRO A 60 -8.65 10.38 -16.05
N ASP A 61 -9.45 11.27 -15.45
CA ASP A 61 -9.06 12.64 -15.11
C ASP A 61 -8.51 12.80 -13.69
N HIS A 62 -8.36 11.71 -12.93
CA HIS A 62 -7.77 11.78 -11.59
C HIS A 62 -6.24 11.86 -11.66
N ALA A 63 -5.65 12.55 -10.68
CA ALA A 63 -4.20 12.66 -10.53
C ALA A 63 -3.65 11.55 -9.63
N PHE A 64 -2.34 11.35 -9.69
CA PHE A 64 -1.62 10.31 -8.94
C PHE A 64 -0.36 10.90 -8.30
N LEU A 65 -0.04 10.44 -7.10
CA LEU A 65 1.22 10.63 -6.42
C LEU A 65 1.69 9.25 -5.97
N ALA A 66 2.57 8.63 -6.76
CA ALA A 66 3.03 7.28 -6.51
C ALA A 66 4.52 7.25 -6.15
N GLU A 67 4.95 6.28 -5.35
CA GLU A 67 6.34 6.19 -4.89
C GLU A 67 7.34 6.05 -6.04
N GLU A 68 7.06 5.20 -7.04
CA GLU A 68 8.01 4.89 -8.11
C GLU A 68 7.93 5.88 -9.29
N SER A 69 6.72 6.25 -9.71
CA SER A 69 6.53 7.16 -10.86
C SER A 69 6.37 8.64 -10.51
N GLY A 70 6.26 8.97 -9.22
CA GLY A 70 6.08 10.34 -8.75
C GLY A 70 4.69 10.91 -9.04
N ALA A 71 4.61 12.24 -9.15
CA ALA A 71 3.36 12.95 -9.40
C ALA A 71 2.98 12.94 -10.89
N SER A 72 1.71 12.67 -11.20
CA SER A 72 1.17 12.78 -12.56
C SER A 72 -0.28 13.25 -12.59
N GLY A 73 -0.63 14.04 -13.61
CA GLY A 73 -1.95 14.64 -13.76
C GLY A 73 -2.16 15.90 -12.90
N ASP A 74 -3.30 16.55 -13.08
CA ASP A 74 -3.74 17.71 -12.31
C ASP A 74 -5.25 17.58 -12.08
N SER A 75 -5.66 17.41 -10.83
CA SER A 75 -7.04 17.07 -10.47
C SER A 75 -7.34 17.39 -9.01
N ASP A 76 -8.60 17.70 -8.73
CA ASP A 76 -9.12 17.80 -7.36
C ASP A 76 -9.03 16.46 -6.62
N VAL A 77 -8.91 15.33 -7.33
CA VAL A 77 -8.77 14.00 -6.75
C VAL A 77 -7.39 13.42 -7.06
N VAL A 78 -6.60 13.20 -6.01
CA VAL A 78 -5.26 12.64 -6.09
C VAL A 78 -5.23 11.28 -5.41
N TRP A 79 -4.74 10.26 -6.11
CA TRP A 79 -4.47 8.95 -5.53
C TRP A 79 -3.02 8.86 -5.07
N ILE A 80 -2.83 8.67 -3.77
CA ILE A 80 -1.51 8.50 -3.16
C ILE A 80 -1.25 7.01 -3.01
N ILE A 81 -0.16 6.52 -3.58
CA ILE A 81 0.10 5.09 -3.76
C ILE A 81 1.49 4.73 -3.25
N ASP A 82 1.55 3.74 -2.39
CA ASP A 82 2.76 2.95 -2.10
C ASP A 82 2.42 1.49 -2.48
N PRO A 83 3.01 0.98 -3.57
CA PRO A 83 2.66 -0.33 -4.11
C PRO A 83 3.17 -1.48 -3.24
N LEU A 84 4.21 -1.29 -2.42
CA LEU A 84 4.82 -2.32 -1.58
C LEU A 84 5.54 -1.69 -0.36
N ASP A 85 4.76 -1.35 0.66
CA ASP A 85 5.30 -0.95 1.96
C ASP A 85 5.97 -2.17 2.61
N GLY A 86 7.26 -2.06 2.90
CA GLY A 86 8.08 -3.15 3.41
C GLY A 86 8.88 -3.89 2.33
N THR A 87 9.37 -3.19 1.30
CA THR A 87 10.28 -3.72 0.27
C THR A 87 11.43 -4.56 0.85
N THR A 88 12.05 -4.10 1.95
CA THR A 88 13.10 -4.85 2.65
C THR A 88 12.58 -6.18 3.18
N ASN A 89 11.39 -6.20 3.80
CA ASN A 89 10.79 -7.43 4.29
C ASN A 89 10.50 -8.39 3.13
N PHE A 90 9.91 -7.89 2.04
CA PHE A 90 9.71 -8.66 0.82
C PHE A 90 11.02 -9.24 0.29
N LEU A 91 12.06 -8.42 0.16
CA LEU A 91 13.41 -8.80 -0.26
C LEU A 91 14.02 -9.88 0.63
N HIS A 92 13.63 -10.00 1.90
CA HIS A 92 14.12 -11.02 2.82
C HIS A 92 13.14 -12.19 3.01
N ASN A 93 12.08 -12.26 2.20
CA ASN A 93 10.99 -13.23 2.34
C ASN A 93 10.35 -13.21 3.75
N PHE A 94 10.35 -12.04 4.39
CA PHE A 94 9.67 -11.82 5.66
C PHE A 94 8.22 -11.41 5.38
N PRO A 95 7.21 -12.17 5.87
CA PRO A 95 5.82 -12.05 5.43
C PRO A 95 5.09 -10.89 6.12
N THR A 96 5.63 -9.68 6.02
CA THR A 96 5.04 -8.46 6.58
C THR A 96 5.35 -7.30 5.64
N PHE A 97 4.42 -7.06 4.73
CA PHE A 97 4.43 -5.98 3.76
C PHE A 97 2.99 -5.74 3.30
N ALA A 98 2.71 -4.56 2.76
CA ALA A 98 1.35 -4.18 2.40
C ALA A 98 1.30 -3.31 1.15
N VAL A 99 0.12 -3.24 0.54
CA VAL A 99 -0.21 -2.23 -0.48
C VAL A 99 -0.97 -1.11 0.23
N SER A 100 -0.56 0.15 0.02
CA SER A 100 -1.19 1.32 0.63
C SER A 100 -1.72 2.28 -0.45
N ILE A 101 -3.01 2.62 -0.36
CA ILE A 101 -3.67 3.51 -1.32
C ILE A 101 -4.57 4.49 -0.55
N ALA A 102 -4.40 5.79 -0.78
CA ALA A 102 -5.28 6.83 -0.28
C ALA A 102 -5.87 7.67 -1.42
N ALA A 103 -7.14 8.03 -1.32
CA ALA A 103 -7.78 9.02 -2.17
C ALA A 103 -7.90 10.34 -1.43
N GLN A 104 -7.18 11.35 -1.92
CA GLN A 104 -7.24 12.73 -1.47
C GLN A 104 -8.22 13.50 -2.36
N VAL A 105 -9.16 14.23 -1.76
CA VAL A 105 -10.10 15.12 -2.47
C VAL A 105 -9.89 16.53 -1.95
N ARG A 106 -9.52 17.46 -2.83
CA ARG A 106 -9.26 18.88 -2.52
C ARG A 106 -8.32 19.06 -1.32
N GLY A 107 -7.21 18.33 -1.35
CA GLY A 107 -6.18 18.39 -0.31
C GLY A 107 -6.47 17.58 0.95
N ARG A 108 -7.61 16.90 1.07
CA ARG A 108 -7.97 16.11 2.27
C ARG A 108 -8.11 14.63 1.96
N ILE A 109 -7.51 13.76 2.78
CA ILE A 109 -7.68 12.31 2.65
C ILE A 109 -9.14 11.94 2.96
N GLU A 110 -9.84 11.41 1.96
CA GLU A 110 -11.25 11.03 2.05
C GLU A 110 -11.42 9.53 2.30
N HIS A 111 -10.62 8.72 1.61
CA HIS A 111 -10.62 7.26 1.72
C HIS A 111 -9.20 6.72 1.79
N ALA A 112 -9.02 5.60 2.49
CA ALA A 112 -7.74 4.91 2.56
C ALA A 112 -7.95 3.40 2.63
N VAL A 113 -7.00 2.66 2.07
CA VAL A 113 -6.89 1.21 2.09
C VAL A 113 -5.44 0.84 2.40
N VAL A 114 -5.26 -0.10 3.33
CA VAL A 114 -4.01 -0.83 3.51
C VAL A 114 -4.34 -2.31 3.42
N PHE A 115 -3.66 -3.04 2.54
CA PHE A 115 -3.92 -4.46 2.31
C PHE A 115 -2.66 -5.27 2.55
N ASP A 116 -2.72 -6.18 3.53
CA ASP A 116 -1.69 -7.20 3.75
C ASP A 116 -2.07 -8.44 2.92
N PRO A 117 -1.36 -8.73 1.82
CA PRO A 117 -1.70 -9.85 0.95
C PRO A 117 -1.29 -11.21 1.54
N MET A 118 -0.36 -11.25 2.50
CA MET A 118 0.08 -12.48 3.16
C MET A 118 -0.95 -12.96 4.17
N ARG A 119 -1.54 -12.03 4.93
CA ARG A 119 -2.60 -12.30 5.92
C ARG A 119 -4.00 -12.21 5.35
N GLN A 120 -4.15 -11.67 4.14
CA GLN A 120 -5.43 -11.34 3.52
C GLN A 120 -6.26 -10.34 4.36
N GLU A 121 -5.60 -9.50 5.14
CA GLU A 121 -6.24 -8.49 5.99
C GLU A 121 -6.43 -7.19 5.21
N LEU A 122 -7.67 -6.71 5.14
CA LEU A 122 -8.02 -5.47 4.44
C LEU A 122 -8.44 -4.39 5.44
N PHE A 123 -7.55 -3.43 5.66
CA PHE A 123 -7.80 -2.23 6.45
C PHE A 123 -8.37 -1.14 5.56
N THR A 124 -9.48 -0.53 5.97
CA THR A 124 -10.17 0.52 5.20
C THR A 124 -10.63 1.64 6.11
N ALA A 125 -10.65 2.86 5.59
CA ALA A 125 -11.24 3.99 6.30
C ALA A 125 -11.93 4.93 5.31
N SER A 126 -12.97 5.61 5.80
CA SER A 126 -13.56 6.76 5.13
C SER A 126 -13.80 7.87 6.14
N ARG A 127 -13.50 9.11 5.75
CA ARG A 127 -13.64 10.26 6.64
C ARG A 127 -15.09 10.38 7.13
N GLY A 128 -15.27 10.46 8.44
CA GLY A 128 -16.59 10.49 9.09
C GLY A 128 -17.23 9.13 9.38
N GLU A 129 -16.75 8.04 8.76
CA GLU A 129 -17.36 6.70 8.87
C GLU A 129 -16.56 5.73 9.77
N GLY A 130 -15.36 6.13 10.18
CA GLY A 130 -14.45 5.32 10.97
C GLY A 130 -13.59 4.36 10.13
N ALA A 131 -12.87 3.47 10.80
CA ALA A 131 -11.99 2.48 10.21
C ALA A 131 -12.49 1.05 10.43
N GLN A 132 -12.17 0.15 9.51
CA GLN A 132 -12.58 -1.26 9.52
C GLN A 132 -11.44 -2.17 9.08
N CYS A 133 -11.37 -3.37 9.64
CA CYS A 133 -10.57 -4.49 9.15
C CYS A 133 -11.52 -5.62 8.77
N ASP A 134 -11.51 -6.05 7.51
CA ASP A 134 -12.39 -7.08 6.96
C ASP A 134 -13.88 -6.83 7.26
N GLY A 135 -14.30 -5.57 7.12
CA GLY A 135 -15.68 -5.13 7.38
C GLY A 135 -16.05 -4.99 8.85
N ARG A 136 -15.15 -5.32 9.79
CA ARG A 136 -15.36 -5.15 11.23
C ARG A 136 -14.77 -3.83 11.69
N LYS A 137 -15.57 -3.02 12.41
CA LYS A 137 -15.12 -1.72 12.93
C LYS A 137 -13.92 -1.87 13.86
N MET A 138 -12.94 -0.99 13.70
CA MET A 138 -11.75 -0.91 14.53
C MET A 138 -11.81 0.25 15.51
N ARG A 139 -11.10 0.09 16.63
CA ARG A 139 -10.80 1.17 17.58
C ARG A 139 -9.37 1.01 18.07
N VAL A 140 -8.73 2.12 18.41
CA VAL A 140 -7.43 2.10 19.08
C VAL A 140 -7.54 1.49 20.48
N SER A 141 -6.40 1.10 21.05
CA SER A 141 -6.32 0.65 22.44
C SER A 141 -6.85 1.71 23.40
N LYS A 142 -7.44 1.27 24.52
CA LYS A 142 -7.81 2.15 25.65
C LYS A 142 -6.65 2.39 26.62
N GLN A 143 -5.48 1.79 26.37
CA GLN A 143 -4.29 2.00 27.20
C GLN A 143 -3.89 3.48 27.15
N THR A 144 -3.75 4.10 28.31
CA THR A 144 -3.46 5.54 28.46
C THR A 144 -2.08 5.80 29.06
N THR A 145 -1.40 4.76 29.54
CA THR A 145 -0.05 4.84 30.12
C THR A 145 0.95 4.01 29.31
N LEU A 146 2.23 4.34 29.45
CA LEU A 146 3.31 3.55 28.84
C LEU A 146 3.52 2.21 29.54
N GLU A 147 3.25 2.15 30.84
CA GLU A 147 3.38 0.93 31.63
C GLU A 147 2.44 -0.16 31.08
N GLY A 148 3.02 -1.28 30.65
CA GLY A 148 2.28 -2.38 30.03
C GLY A 148 1.81 -2.12 28.59
N SER A 149 2.25 -1.04 27.94
CA SER A 149 2.01 -0.81 26.52
C SER A 149 2.94 -1.66 25.64
N LEU A 150 2.46 -2.03 24.45
CA LEU A 150 3.29 -2.57 23.37
C LEU A 150 3.43 -1.50 22.29
N ILE A 151 4.66 -1.14 21.97
CA ILE A 151 4.98 -0.02 21.08
C ILE A 151 5.63 -0.56 19.80
N ALA A 152 5.08 -0.17 18.65
CA ALA A 152 5.72 -0.33 17.36
C ALA A 152 6.57 0.91 17.05
N THR A 153 7.75 0.71 16.47
CA THR A 153 8.66 1.79 16.05
C THR A 153 9.42 1.39 14.79
N GLY A 154 9.97 2.38 14.07
CA GLY A 154 10.90 2.18 12.96
C GLY A 154 12.25 2.82 13.32
N PHE A 155 13.35 2.09 13.11
CA PHE A 155 14.70 2.63 13.31
C PHE A 155 15.13 3.48 12.11
N PRO A 156 15.87 4.57 12.31
CA PRO A 156 16.47 5.29 11.19
C PRO A 156 17.53 4.41 10.53
N PHE A 157 17.34 4.10 9.25
CA PHE A 157 18.29 3.30 8.45
C PHE A 157 18.73 4.00 7.15
N ARG A 158 18.11 5.14 6.80
CA ARG A 158 18.57 6.06 5.76
C ARG A 158 19.30 7.21 6.45
N GLU A 159 20.56 7.46 6.08
CA GLU A 159 21.24 8.70 6.48
C GLU A 159 20.49 9.87 5.81
N ASP A 160 19.87 10.72 6.62
CA ASP A 160 19.24 12.01 6.34
C ASP A 160 18.77 12.28 4.89
N SER A 161 17.45 12.19 4.67
CA SER A 161 16.76 12.80 3.51
C SER A 161 16.03 14.07 3.93
#